data_AF-A0A8T5TFX5-F1
#
_entry.id   AF-A0A8T5TFX5-F1
#
_cell.length_a   1.000
_cell.length_b   1.000
_cell.length_c   1.000
_cell.angle_alpha   90.00
_cell.angle_beta   90.00
_cell.angle_gamma   90.00
#
_symmetry.space_group_name_H-M   'P 1'
#
loop_
_entity.id
_entity.type
_entity.pdbx_description
1 polymer ?
#
loop_
_entity_poly.entity_id
_entity_poly.type
_entity_poly.pdbx_seq_one_letter_code
_entity_poly.pdbx_strand_id
1 'polypeptide(L)' 'MAGDYISWSPIRRLMKHNGAEIVARDAVDELVNWLEKSAEKLTKTSLRLTKHSKRKKITRDDIILAIKYL' A
#
# COMPACT_ATOMS: atom_id res chain seq x y z
N MET A 1 -0.13 -14.50 -8.58
CA MET A 1 -1.11 -14.87 -7.53
C MET A 1 -1.72 -13.56 -7.08
N ALA A 2 -3.05 -13.49 -6.98
CA ALA A 2 -3.72 -12.25 -6.59
C ALA A 2 -3.26 -11.82 -5.19
N GLY A 3 -3.08 -10.52 -4.96
CA GLY A 3 -2.69 -9.99 -3.65
C GLY A 3 -3.68 -10.36 -2.55
N ASP A 4 -3.16 -10.52 -1.34
CA ASP A 4 -3.92 -11.01 -0.17
C ASP A 4 -4.82 -9.92 0.42
N TYR A 5 -4.47 -8.65 0.23
CA TYR A 5 -5.09 -7.49 0.88
C TYR A 5 -5.72 -6.51 -0.12
N ILE A 6 -5.16 -6.40 -1.33
CA ILE A 6 -5.61 -5.46 -2.37
C ILE A 6 -6.23 -6.23 -3.53
N SER A 7 -7.50 -5.92 -3.82
CA SER A 7 -8.20 -6.52 -4.95
C SER A 7 -7.63 -6.07 -6.30
N TRP A 8 -7.51 -7.03 -7.21
CA TRP A 8 -7.00 -6.84 -8.57
C TRP A 8 -7.85 -5.87 -9.43
N SER A 9 -9.18 -5.96 -9.33
CA SER A 9 -10.12 -5.22 -10.19
C SER A 9 -10.03 -3.68 -10.02
N PRO A 10 -10.00 -3.13 -8.79
CA PRO A 10 -9.73 -1.70 -8.58
C PRO A 10 -8.42 -1.21 -9.19
N ILE A 11 -7.33 -1.98 -9.04
CA ILE A 11 -6.02 -1.60 -9.59
C ILE A 11 -6.05 -1.58 -11.11
N ARG A 12 -6.65 -2.59 -11.75
CA ARG A 12 -6.85 -2.55 -13.21
C ARG A 12 -7.72 -1.37 -13.65
N ARG A 13 -8.77 -1.04 -12.90
CA ARG A 13 -9.64 0.11 -13.20
C ARG A 13 -8.87 1.43 -13.13
N LEU A 14 -8.00 1.58 -12.12
CA LEU A 14 -7.10 2.74 -12.01
C LEU A 14 -6.17 2.84 -13.22
N MET A 15 -5.57 1.73 -13.66
CA MET A 15 -4.70 1.72 -14.85
C MET A 15 -5.47 2.15 -16.11
N LYS A 16 -6.69 1.62 -16.30
CA LYS A 16 -7.55 2.01 -17.43
C LYS A 16 -7.96 3.48 -17.38
N HIS A 17 -8.31 3.97 -16.20
CA HIS A 17 -8.66 5.38 -15.99
C HIS A 17 -7.50 6.31 -16.38
N ASN A 18 -6.25 5.88 -16.19
CA ASN A 18 -5.06 6.62 -16.57
C ASN A 18 -4.65 6.42 -18.06
N GLY A 19 -5.51 5.85 -18.89
CA GLY A 19 -5.30 5.75 -20.34
C GLY A 19 -4.79 4.40 -20.85
N ALA A 20 -4.65 3.39 -19.99
CA ALA A 20 -4.30 2.05 -20.46
C ALA A 20 -5.51 1.38 -21.15
N GLU A 21 -5.44 1.11 -22.45
CA GLU A 21 -6.52 0.45 -23.18
C GLU A 21 -6.65 -1.04 -22.80
N ILE A 22 -5.51 -1.74 -22.84
CA ILE A 22 -5.36 -3.15 -22.49
C ILE A 22 -4.33 -3.25 -21.36
N VAL A 23 -4.64 -4.10 -20.38
CA VAL A 23 -3.79 -4.32 -19.21
C VAL A 23 -3.63 -5.82 -19.03
N ALA A 24 -2.40 -6.28 -19.08
CA ALA A 24 -2.03 -7.67 -18.87
C ALA A 24 -2.24 -8.06 -17.39
N ARG A 25 -2.57 -9.33 -17.13
CA ARG A 25 -2.93 -9.79 -15.78
C ARG A 25 -1.75 -9.77 -14.82
N ASP A 26 -0.61 -10.21 -15.30
CA ASP A 26 0.68 -10.21 -14.60
C ASP A 26 1.15 -8.80 -14.23
N ALA A 27 0.93 -7.81 -15.10
CA ALA A 27 1.26 -6.41 -14.79
C ALA A 27 0.46 -5.88 -13.59
N VAL A 28 -0.82 -6.25 -13.48
CA VAL A 28 -1.65 -5.88 -12.33
C VAL A 28 -1.24 -6.65 -11.08
N ASP A 29 -0.95 -7.96 -11.21
CA ASP A 29 -0.45 -8.78 -10.11
C ASP A 29 0.84 -8.18 -9.51
N GLU A 30 1.78 -7.74 -10.35
CA GLU A 30 3.04 -7.14 -9.90
C GLU A 30 2.82 -5.79 -9.21
N LEU A 31 1.94 -4.94 -9.76
CA LEU A 31 1.60 -3.66 -9.12
C LEU A 31 0.91 -3.87 -7.76
N VAL A 32 -0.01 -4.84 -7.66
CA VAL A 32 -0.66 -5.21 -6.40
C VAL A 32 0.38 -5.65 -5.37
N ASN A 33 1.29 -6.55 -5.75
CA ASN A 33 2.36 -7.05 -4.89
C ASN A 33 3.27 -5.92 -4.38
N TRP A 34 3.64 -4.98 -5.25
CA TRP A 34 4.46 -3.84 -4.88
C TRP A 34 3.74 -2.90 -3.89
N LEU A 35 2.45 -2.63 -4.12
CA LEU A 35 1.63 -1.79 -3.23
C LEU A 35 1.47 -2.42 -1.85
N GLU A 36 1.23 -3.73 -1.78
CA GLU A 36 1.09 -4.45 -0.52
C GLU A 36 2.37 -4.43 0.31
N LYS A 37 3.53 -4.71 -0.32
CA LYS A 37 4.84 -4.60 0.34
C LYS A 37 5.11 -3.19 0.86
N SER A 38 4.77 -2.18 0.06
CA SER A 38 4.92 -0.78 0.45
C SER A 38 4.04 -0.43 1.65
N ALA A 39 2.77 -0.85 1.63
CA ALA A 39 1.83 -0.66 2.73
C ALA A 39 2.28 -1.39 4.01
N GLU A 40 2.82 -2.60 3.89
CA GLU A 40 3.35 -3.38 5.01
C GLU A 40 4.55 -2.67 5.66
N LYS A 41 5.53 -2.22 4.85
CA LYS A 41 6.70 -1.47 5.34
C LYS A 41 6.28 -0.20 6.08
N LEU A 42 5.30 0.51 5.52
CA LEU A 42 4.79 1.76 6.10
C LEU A 42 4.02 1.52 7.40
N THR A 43 3.23 0.45 7.46
CA THR A 43 2.50 0.02 8.66
C THR A 43 3.46 -0.37 9.78
N LYS A 44 4.51 -1.16 9.48
CA LYS A 44 5.55 -1.54 10.46
C LYS A 44 6.26 -0.32 11.04
N THR A 45 6.58 0.66 10.21
CA THR A 45 7.20 1.92 10.66
C THR A 45 6.25 2.74 11.51
N SER A 46 5.00 2.91 11.09
CA SER A 46 3.97 3.63 11.85
C SER A 46 3.72 2.99 13.22
N LEU A 47 3.71 1.65 13.28
CA LEU A 47 3.59 0.91 14.53
C LEU A 47 4.78 1.13 15.47
N ARG A 48 6.01 1.22 14.93
CA ARG A 48 7.21 1.54 15.72
C ARG A 48 7.12 2.95 16.31
N LEU A 49 6.67 3.93 15.53
CA LEU A 49 6.45 5.31 15.98
C LEU A 49 5.37 5.40 17.08
N THR A 50 4.29 4.64 16.89
CA THR A 50 3.19 4.53 17.85
C THR A 50 3.69 3.95 19.19
N LYS A 51 4.46 2.86 19.13
CA LYS A 51 5.07 2.20 20.31
C LYS A 51 6.10 3.09 21.02
N HIS A 52 6.93 3.81 20.26
CA HIS A 52 7.89 4.77 20.81
C HIS A 52 7.18 5.87 21.63
N SER A 53 6.00 6.28 21.18
CA SER A 53 5.14 7.25 21.87
C SER A 53 4.29 6.65 22.99
N LYS A 54 4.49 5.37 23.37
CA LYS A 54 3.68 4.60 24.35
C LYS A 54 2.18 4.55 24.04
N ARG A 55 1.78 4.82 22.79
CA ARG A 55 0.39 4.70 22.33
C ARG A 55 0.14 3.29 21.80
N LYS A 56 -1.13 2.88 21.77
CA LYS A 56 -1.57 1.62 21.14
C LYS A 56 -2.22 1.84 19.77
N LYS A 57 -2.83 3.02 19.58
CA LYS A 57 -3.54 3.40 18.35
C LYS A 57 -2.57 4.08 17.38
N ILE A 58 -2.46 3.56 16.16
CA ILE A 58 -1.79 4.23 15.04
C ILE A 58 -2.65 5.43 14.65
N THR A 59 -2.05 6.62 14.60
CA THR A 59 -2.72 7.86 14.20
C THR A 59 -2.33 8.27 12.78
N ARG A 60 -3.06 9.26 12.25
CA ARG A 60 -2.71 9.92 10.98
C ARG A 60 -1.27 10.45 11.01
N ASP A 61 -0.85 11.04 12.11
CA ASP A 61 0.49 11.62 12.24
C ASP A 61 1.58 10.57 12.18
N ASP A 62 1.35 9.37 12.75
CA ASP A 62 2.28 8.24 12.62
C ASP A 62 2.45 7.82 11.16
N ILE A 63 1.36 7.80 10.38
CA ILE A 63 1.37 7.46 8.96
C ILE A 63 2.08 8.54 8.14
N ILE A 64 1.77 9.82 8.36
CA ILE A 64 2.44 10.93 7.67
C ILE A 64 3.94 10.93 7.98
N LEU A 65 4.30 10.71 9.24
CA LEU A 65 5.68 10.64 9.66
C LEU A 65 6.38 9.43 9.04
N ALA A 66 5.70 8.27 8.98
CA ALA A 66 6.22 7.10 8.29
C ALA A 66 6.44 7.40 6.81
N ILE A 67 5.49 8.01 6.09
CA ILE A 67 5.65 8.40 4.67
C ILE A 67 6.87 9.30 4.47
N LYS A 68 7.08 10.27 5.36
CA LYS A 68 8.17 11.24 5.24
C LYS A 68 9.57 10.63 5.42
N TYR A 69 9.68 9.57 6.21
CA TYR A 69 10.96 8.98 6.63
C TYR A 69 11.16 7.53 6.17
N LEU A 70 10.34 7.03 5.24
CA LEU A 70 10.46 5.68 4.64
C LEU A 70 11.33 5.67 3.38
#